data_AF-A0A1H2ZDH0-F1
#
_entry.id   AF-A0A1H2ZDH0-F1
#
_cell.length_a   1.000
_cell.length_b   1.000
_cell.length_c   1.000
_cell.angle_alpha   90.00
_cell.angle_beta   90.00
_cell.angle_gamma   90.00
#
_symmetry.space_group_name_H-M   'P 1'
#
loop_
_entity.id
_entity.type
_entity.pdbx_description
1 polymer ?
#
loop_
_entity_poly.entity_id
_entity_poly.type
_entity_poly.pdbx_seq_one_letter_code
_entity_poly.pdbx_strand_id
1 'polypeptide(L)'
;MDLPSVPASVTALIGSGKLPPEIAAFFTASGGLAEEAGWGHVASAVEERLAAGDVPEDVRGVLALAGAYGHLDELEDCVDPDEMDEDNDRAVELLQAAEAGGVDQDETAELWWYSDHLRASADGMREYIEEMEAYVAKHGATPRGRLEAKLGPANDLYAAGDRAAAVALFREVAETSPWGSDFSGCSDLIGVGWCRLLHDAAHADGPEAARKTWQEARTHFCAARFPQEMHAWPLIEMLLGTGVPDIIEVIIREWIEAAEEAGEGDVPVTEEQQRIFELALAEMEAAAGTA
;
A
#
# COMPACT_ATOMS: atom_id res chain seq x y z
N MET A 1 -8.17 9.95 3.51
CA MET A 1 -9.15 10.82 2.83
C MET A 1 -8.40 11.45 1.71
N ASP A 2 -8.99 11.58 0.52
CA ASP A 2 -8.28 12.13 -0.63
C ASP A 2 -8.28 13.66 -0.54
N LEU A 3 -7.28 14.31 -1.15
CA LEU A 3 -7.25 15.76 -1.23
C LEU A 3 -8.48 16.26 -2.01
N PRO A 4 -9.20 17.29 -1.52
CA PRO A 4 -10.29 17.90 -2.28
C PRO A 4 -9.82 18.45 -3.62
N SER A 5 -10.75 18.64 -4.55
CA SER A 5 -10.44 19.33 -5.82
C SER A 5 -10.00 20.79 -5.58
N VAL A 6 -9.16 21.31 -6.48
CA VAL A 6 -8.69 22.70 -6.47
C VAL A 6 -9.87 23.68 -6.30
N PRO A 7 -9.81 24.64 -5.35
CA PRO A 7 -10.87 25.61 -5.16
C PRO A 7 -11.23 26.40 -6.42
N ALA A 8 -12.51 26.76 -6.55
CA ALA A 8 -13.05 27.39 -7.75
C ALA A 8 -12.47 28.79 -7.99
N SER A 9 -12.24 29.57 -6.93
CA SER A 9 -11.61 30.88 -6.98
C SER A 9 -10.15 30.80 -7.41
N VAL A 10 -9.41 29.77 -6.97
CA VAL A 10 -8.04 29.49 -7.44
C VAL A 10 -8.04 29.18 -8.94
N THR A 11 -8.93 28.29 -9.39
CA THR A 11 -9.10 27.97 -10.80
C THR A 11 -9.44 29.22 -11.63
N ALA A 12 -10.33 30.07 -11.12
CA ALA A 12 -10.69 31.32 -11.77
C ALA A 12 -9.52 32.31 -11.81
N LEU A 13 -8.71 32.40 -10.75
CA LEU A 13 -7.52 33.26 -10.70
C LEU A 13 -6.49 32.83 -11.75
N ILE A 14 -6.22 31.53 -11.87
CA ILE A 14 -5.33 30.96 -12.89
C ILE A 14 -5.80 31.37 -14.29
N GLY A 15 -7.08 31.20 -14.58
CA GLY A 15 -7.67 31.56 -15.88
C GLY A 15 -7.78 33.07 -16.15
N SER A 16 -7.69 33.91 -15.13
CA SER A 16 -7.91 35.37 -15.25
C SER A 16 -6.71 36.15 -15.80
N GLY A 17 -5.52 35.55 -15.80
CA GLY A 17 -4.27 36.23 -16.15
C GLY A 17 -3.82 37.28 -15.12
N LYS A 18 -4.41 37.30 -13.92
CA LYS A 18 -4.03 38.19 -12.82
C LYS A 18 -2.96 37.62 -11.88
N LEU A 19 -2.51 36.38 -12.11
CA LEU A 19 -1.44 35.79 -11.33
C LEU A 19 -0.15 36.61 -11.45
N PRO A 20 0.63 36.72 -10.35
CA PRO A 20 2.00 37.21 -10.43
C PRO A 20 2.80 36.42 -11.47
N PRO A 21 3.67 37.06 -12.28
CA PRO A 21 4.37 36.39 -13.38
C PRO A 21 5.17 35.16 -12.95
N GLU A 22 5.75 35.21 -11.75
CA GLU A 22 6.56 34.14 -11.17
C GLU A 22 5.70 32.89 -10.90
N ILE A 23 4.44 33.09 -10.48
CA ILE A 23 3.50 32.02 -10.16
C ILE A 23 2.75 31.57 -11.42
N ALA A 24 2.44 32.50 -12.33
CA ALA A 24 1.84 32.20 -13.63
C ALA A 24 2.71 31.26 -14.47
N ALA A 25 4.04 31.30 -14.28
CA ALA A 25 4.98 30.44 -15.00
C ALA A 25 4.79 28.94 -14.72
N PHE A 26 4.16 28.55 -13.60
CA PHE A 26 3.85 27.15 -13.29
C PHE A 26 2.62 26.62 -14.04
N PHE A 27 1.83 27.48 -14.68
CA PHE A 27 0.59 27.09 -15.34
C PHE A 27 0.69 27.20 -16.86
N THR A 28 0.09 26.23 -17.53
CA THR A 28 -0.14 26.23 -18.98
C THR A 28 -1.21 27.25 -19.37
N ALA A 29 -1.26 27.60 -20.66
CA ALA A 29 -2.30 28.49 -21.19
C ALA A 29 -3.73 27.92 -21.03
N SER A 30 -3.87 26.59 -20.87
CA SER A 30 -5.13 25.90 -20.58
C SER A 30 -5.49 25.88 -19.09
N GLY A 31 -4.65 26.42 -18.21
CA GLY A 31 -4.89 26.50 -16.77
C GLY A 31 -4.48 25.28 -15.95
N GLY A 32 -3.93 24.23 -16.58
CA GLY A 32 -3.29 23.11 -15.87
C GLY A 32 -1.84 23.40 -15.51
N LEU A 33 -1.25 22.64 -14.60
CA LEU A 33 0.18 22.73 -14.27
C LEU A 33 1.07 22.40 -15.48
N ALA A 34 2.23 23.05 -15.56
CA ALA A 34 3.27 22.72 -16.52
C ALA A 34 3.90 21.35 -16.19
N GLU A 35 4.47 20.67 -17.18
CA GLU A 35 4.95 19.27 -17.06
C GLU A 35 5.99 19.04 -15.95
N GLU A 36 6.81 20.05 -15.64
CA GLU A 36 7.81 20.00 -14.57
C GLU A 36 7.37 20.72 -13.29
N ALA A 37 6.14 21.26 -13.26
CA ALA A 37 5.60 22.00 -12.12
C ALA A 37 4.65 21.12 -11.31
N GLY A 38 4.87 21.15 -10.00
CA GLY A 38 3.97 20.56 -8.99
C GLY A 38 3.35 21.67 -8.13
N TRP A 39 2.30 21.33 -7.40
CA TRP A 39 1.64 22.29 -6.52
C TRP A 39 2.52 22.79 -5.37
N GLY A 40 3.48 22.00 -4.90
CA GLY A 40 4.52 22.46 -3.97
C GLY A 40 5.35 23.64 -4.45
N HIS A 41 5.69 23.65 -5.75
CA HIS A 41 6.37 24.80 -6.37
C HIS A 41 5.49 26.05 -6.34
N VAL A 42 4.18 25.87 -6.53
CA VAL A 42 3.20 26.96 -6.42
C VAL A 42 3.13 27.46 -4.97
N ALA A 43 3.06 26.56 -3.98
CA ALA A 43 3.03 26.90 -2.56
C ALA A 43 4.24 27.73 -2.14
N SER A 44 5.45 27.23 -2.45
CA SER A 44 6.71 27.94 -2.17
C SER A 44 6.73 29.34 -2.79
N ALA A 45 6.37 29.47 -4.06
CA ALA A 45 6.36 30.76 -4.75
C ALA A 45 5.28 31.72 -4.22
N VAL A 46 4.12 31.19 -3.82
CA VAL A 46 3.06 31.97 -3.16
C VAL A 46 3.55 32.56 -1.85
N GLU A 47 4.18 31.75 -0.99
CA GLU A 47 4.70 32.21 0.30
C GLU A 47 5.75 33.32 0.14
N GLU A 48 6.73 33.12 -0.75
CA GLU A 48 7.72 34.14 -1.07
C GLU A 48 7.06 35.45 -1.53
N ARG A 49 6.02 35.33 -2.37
CA ARG A 49 5.33 36.50 -2.93
C ARG A 49 4.48 37.23 -1.90
N LEU A 50 3.80 36.49 -1.02
CA LEU A 50 3.02 37.06 0.07
C LEU A 50 3.94 37.75 1.10
N ALA A 51 5.08 37.13 1.43
CA ALA A 51 6.08 37.71 2.33
C ALA A 51 6.71 39.00 1.79
N ALA A 52 6.89 39.10 0.47
CA ALA A 52 7.37 40.33 -0.19
C ALA A 52 6.36 41.49 -0.12
N GLY A 53 5.07 41.24 0.15
CA GLY A 53 4.03 42.25 0.35
C GLY A 53 3.47 42.89 -0.93
N ASP A 54 4.12 42.72 -2.08
CA ASP A 54 3.77 43.33 -3.38
C ASP A 54 2.61 42.61 -4.13
N VAL A 55 1.60 42.14 -3.40
CA VAL A 55 0.42 41.43 -3.96
C VAL A 55 -0.82 42.31 -3.88
N PRO A 56 -1.57 42.50 -4.99
CA PRO A 56 -2.82 43.26 -4.95
C PRO A 56 -3.83 42.68 -3.94
N GLU A 57 -4.49 43.55 -3.17
CA GLU A 57 -5.46 43.14 -2.14
C GLU A 57 -6.59 42.26 -2.71
N ASP A 58 -7.02 42.51 -3.94
CA ASP A 58 -8.12 41.78 -4.59
C ASP A 58 -7.76 40.36 -5.03
N VAL A 59 -6.46 40.00 -5.03
CA VAL A 59 -5.99 38.64 -5.35
C VAL A 59 -5.27 37.97 -4.18
N ARG A 60 -4.89 38.72 -3.14
CA ARG A 60 -4.10 38.20 -2.02
C ARG A 60 -4.74 37.00 -1.33
N GLY A 61 -6.04 37.06 -1.04
CA GLY A 61 -6.75 35.97 -0.38
C GLY A 61 -6.78 34.69 -1.23
N VAL A 62 -7.13 34.82 -2.51
CA VAL A 62 -7.18 33.68 -3.45
C VAL A 62 -5.77 33.12 -3.73
N LEU A 63 -4.75 33.98 -3.71
CA LEU A 63 -3.36 33.53 -3.84
C LEU A 63 -2.92 32.72 -2.62
N ALA A 64 -3.26 33.16 -1.41
CA ALA A 64 -3.01 32.40 -0.19
C ALA A 64 -3.74 31.04 -0.23
N LEU A 65 -4.97 31.00 -0.73
CA LEU A 65 -5.72 29.74 -0.91
C LEU A 65 -5.00 28.78 -1.88
N ALA A 66 -4.41 29.29 -2.96
CA ALA A 66 -3.62 28.48 -3.89
C ALA A 66 -2.36 27.90 -3.23
N GLY A 67 -1.71 28.67 -2.35
CA GLY A 67 -0.55 28.19 -1.59
C GLY A 67 -0.93 27.14 -0.54
N ALA A 68 -2.05 27.36 0.17
CA ALA A 68 -2.58 26.37 1.11
C ALA A 68 -2.89 25.04 0.43
N TYR A 69 -3.55 25.10 -0.74
CA TYR A 69 -3.81 23.90 -1.54
C TYR A 69 -2.51 23.17 -1.88
N GLY A 70 -1.47 23.91 -2.26
CA GLY A 70 -0.24 23.27 -2.70
C GLY A 70 0.58 22.61 -1.60
N HIS A 71 0.58 23.15 -0.38
CA HIS A 71 1.16 22.44 0.77
C HIS A 71 0.37 21.17 1.10
N LEU A 72 -0.97 21.22 1.03
CA LEU A 72 -1.80 20.03 1.29
C LEU A 72 -1.63 18.94 0.21
N ASP A 73 -1.38 19.32 -1.04
CA ASP A 73 -1.09 18.41 -2.16
C ASP A 73 0.23 17.64 -1.96
N GLU A 74 1.28 18.30 -1.45
CA GLU A 74 2.55 17.63 -1.15
C GLU A 74 2.44 16.59 -0.02
N LEU A 75 1.42 16.73 0.84
CA LEU A 75 1.23 15.86 1.99
C LEU A 75 0.44 14.58 1.71
N GLU A 76 -0.13 14.41 0.51
CA GLU A 76 -0.90 13.20 0.17
C GLU A 76 -0.04 11.92 0.26
N ASP A 77 1.24 12.02 -0.12
CA ASP A 77 2.20 10.91 -0.13
C ASP A 77 3.28 11.02 0.96
N CYS A 78 3.17 11.98 1.88
CA CYS A 78 4.16 12.18 2.92
C CYS A 78 4.08 11.07 3.99
N VAL A 79 5.24 10.54 4.37
CA VAL A 79 5.37 9.44 5.34
C VAL A 79 6.09 9.85 6.62
N ASP A 80 6.59 11.09 6.69
CA ASP A 80 7.24 11.65 7.88
C ASP A 80 6.23 12.50 8.64
N PRO A 81 5.80 12.09 9.85
CA PRO A 81 4.79 12.83 10.61
C PRO A 81 5.25 14.22 11.04
N ASP A 82 6.56 14.49 11.12
CA ASP A 82 7.06 15.81 11.47
C ASP A 82 6.99 16.76 10.27
N GLU A 83 7.32 16.27 9.07
CA GLU A 83 7.12 17.02 7.81
C GLU A 83 5.63 17.28 7.54
N MET A 84 4.77 16.27 7.79
CA MET A 84 3.32 16.42 7.71
C MET A 84 2.79 17.55 8.58
N ASP A 85 3.24 17.65 9.83
CA ASP A 85 2.79 18.71 10.74
C ASP A 85 3.32 20.09 10.33
N GLU A 86 4.60 20.18 9.94
CA GLU A 86 5.22 21.45 9.53
C GLU A 86 4.52 22.07 8.31
N ASP A 87 4.31 21.29 7.25
CA ASP A 87 3.69 21.81 6.02
C ASP A 87 2.16 21.96 6.19
N ASN A 88 1.52 21.15 7.03
CA ASN A 88 0.11 21.37 7.37
C ASN A 88 -0.08 22.65 8.19
N ASP A 89 0.84 22.99 9.08
CA ASP A 89 0.79 24.27 9.80
C ASP A 89 0.98 25.46 8.86
N ARG A 90 1.84 25.35 7.84
CA ARG A 90 1.93 26.36 6.77
C ARG A 90 0.64 26.47 5.97
N ALA A 91 0.03 25.34 5.60
CA ALA A 91 -1.27 25.33 4.94
C ALA A 91 -2.35 26.03 5.78
N VAL A 92 -2.37 25.78 7.09
CA VAL A 92 -3.29 26.38 8.05
C VAL A 92 -3.09 27.90 8.15
N GLU A 93 -1.85 28.38 8.20
CA GLU A 93 -1.55 29.83 8.17
C GLU A 93 -2.05 30.47 6.87
N LEU A 94 -1.89 29.80 5.73
CA LEU A 94 -2.35 30.28 4.43
C LEU A 94 -3.87 30.24 4.29
N LEU A 95 -4.56 29.23 4.84
CA LEU A 95 -6.03 29.18 4.89
C LEU A 95 -6.59 30.35 5.71
N GLN A 96 -5.98 30.65 6.85
CA GLN A 96 -6.36 31.81 7.66
C GLN A 96 -6.13 33.12 6.89
N ALA A 97 -5.02 33.24 6.17
CA ALA A 97 -4.73 34.40 5.34
C ALA A 97 -5.71 34.54 4.16
N ALA A 98 -6.15 33.42 3.58
CA ALA A 98 -7.14 33.39 2.51
C ALA A 98 -8.50 33.96 2.99
N GLU A 99 -9.00 33.48 4.12
CA GLU A 99 -10.25 33.96 4.72
C GLU A 99 -10.15 35.43 5.15
N ALA A 100 -9.03 35.84 5.76
CA ALA A 100 -8.78 37.23 6.09
C ALA A 100 -8.72 38.13 4.84
N GLY A 101 -8.31 37.56 3.70
CA GLY A 101 -8.31 38.19 2.37
C GLY A 101 -9.67 38.16 1.65
N GLY A 102 -10.72 37.65 2.28
CA GLY A 102 -12.09 37.68 1.77
C GLY A 102 -12.52 36.46 0.96
N VAL A 103 -11.77 35.36 1.01
CA VAL A 103 -12.25 34.05 0.52
C VAL A 103 -13.39 33.56 1.42
N ASP A 104 -14.41 32.96 0.81
CA ASP A 104 -15.57 32.44 1.52
C ASP A 104 -15.21 31.18 2.31
N GLN A 105 -15.72 31.06 3.54
CA GLN A 105 -15.44 29.91 4.41
C GLN A 105 -16.04 28.61 3.87
N ASP A 106 -17.12 28.69 3.09
CA ASP A 106 -17.69 27.52 2.43
C ASP A 106 -16.73 26.96 1.36
N GLU A 107 -15.86 27.81 0.79
CA GLU A 107 -14.83 27.38 -0.18
C GLU A 107 -13.58 26.80 0.51
N THR A 108 -13.24 27.25 1.71
CA THR A 108 -12.09 26.72 2.48
C THR A 108 -12.44 25.49 3.34
N ALA A 109 -13.72 25.23 3.59
CA ALA A 109 -14.19 24.22 4.53
C ALA A 109 -13.63 22.81 4.30
N GLU A 110 -13.58 22.34 3.05
CA GLU A 110 -13.06 20.99 2.74
C GLU A 110 -11.54 20.90 2.99
N LEU A 111 -10.79 21.97 2.73
CA LEU A 111 -9.35 22.01 3.00
C LEU A 111 -9.06 22.06 4.51
N TRP A 112 -9.89 22.74 5.29
CA TRP A 112 -9.82 22.68 6.75
C TRP A 112 -10.03 21.27 7.28
N TRP A 113 -11.05 20.56 6.77
CA TRP A 113 -11.32 19.18 7.15
C TRP A 113 -10.18 18.24 6.77
N TYR A 114 -9.59 18.46 5.60
CA TYR A 114 -8.43 17.70 5.15
C TYR A 114 -7.20 17.96 6.04
N SER A 115 -6.90 19.22 6.37
CA SER A 115 -5.84 19.58 7.33
C SER A 115 -6.01 18.90 8.69
N ASP A 116 -7.22 18.91 9.24
CA ASP A 116 -7.50 18.26 10.52
C ASP A 116 -7.34 16.72 10.44
N HIS A 117 -7.67 16.13 9.28
CA HIS A 117 -7.42 14.72 9.01
C HIS A 117 -5.91 14.41 8.93
N LEU A 118 -5.10 15.27 8.31
CA LEU A 118 -3.65 15.10 8.24
C LEU A 118 -3.01 15.14 9.63
N ARG A 119 -3.40 16.09 10.50
CA ARG A 119 -2.92 16.12 11.90
C ARG A 119 -3.22 14.84 12.65
N ALA A 120 -4.46 14.35 12.56
CA ALA A 120 -4.84 13.09 13.19
C ALA A 120 -4.06 11.89 12.63
N SER A 121 -3.71 11.94 11.35
CA SER A 121 -2.90 10.90 10.69
C SER A 121 -1.44 10.96 11.15
N ALA A 122 -0.85 12.16 11.24
CA ALA A 122 0.51 12.37 11.76
C ALA A 122 0.64 11.89 13.21
N ASP A 123 -0.32 12.23 14.07
CA ASP A 123 -0.37 11.73 15.46
C ASP A 123 -0.43 10.19 15.53
N GLY A 124 -1.27 9.57 14.68
CA GLY A 124 -1.33 8.11 14.59
C GLY A 124 -0.03 7.47 14.10
N MET A 125 0.68 8.11 13.16
CA MET A 125 2.00 7.65 12.69
C MET A 125 3.06 7.78 13.78
N ARG A 126 3.07 8.86 14.57
CA ARG A 126 3.98 9.01 15.71
C ARG A 126 3.77 7.92 16.75
N GLU A 127 2.52 7.67 17.13
CA GLU A 127 2.19 6.60 18.08
C GLU A 127 2.70 5.24 17.54
N TYR A 128 2.47 4.96 16.26
CA TYR A 128 3.01 3.76 15.61
C TYR A 128 4.55 3.69 15.62
N ILE A 129 5.24 4.79 15.31
CA ILE A 129 6.71 4.85 15.33
C ILE A 129 7.23 4.60 16.75
N GLU A 130 6.67 5.26 17.76
CA GLU A 130 7.06 5.07 19.17
C GLU A 130 6.81 3.61 19.63
N GLU A 131 5.67 3.02 19.26
CA GLU A 131 5.37 1.62 19.53
C GLU A 131 6.39 0.68 18.86
N MET A 132 6.77 0.97 17.61
CA MET A 132 7.77 0.19 16.88
C MET A 132 9.18 0.36 17.45
N GLU A 133 9.58 1.56 17.86
CA GLU A 133 10.85 1.79 18.54
C GLU A 133 10.91 1.04 19.88
N ALA A 134 9.83 1.10 20.67
CA ALA A 134 9.72 0.35 21.92
C ALA A 134 9.77 -1.16 21.68
N TYR A 135 9.11 -1.64 20.62
CA TYR A 135 9.17 -3.03 20.20
C TYR A 135 10.59 -3.44 19.84
N VAL A 136 11.27 -2.67 18.99
CA VAL A 136 12.65 -2.93 18.54
C VAL A 136 13.61 -2.90 19.73
N ALA A 137 13.48 -1.94 20.65
CA ALA A 137 14.29 -1.88 21.86
C ALA A 137 14.13 -3.14 22.73
N LYS A 138 12.92 -3.71 22.80
CA LYS A 138 12.62 -4.91 23.58
C LYS A 138 13.02 -6.22 22.88
N HIS A 139 12.87 -6.28 21.56
CA HIS A 139 12.97 -7.53 20.78
C HIS A 139 14.19 -7.60 19.86
N GLY A 140 14.92 -6.49 19.69
CA GLY A 140 16.13 -6.37 18.86
C GLY A 140 15.88 -6.22 17.36
N ALA A 141 14.65 -6.39 16.90
CA ALA A 141 14.24 -6.25 15.50
C ALA A 141 12.73 -6.01 15.40
N THR A 142 12.26 -5.48 14.26
CA THR A 142 10.83 -5.35 13.95
C THR A 142 10.18 -6.73 13.83
N PRO A 143 8.85 -6.86 13.97
CA PRO A 143 8.17 -8.14 13.77
C PRO A 143 8.49 -8.78 12.41
N ARG A 144 8.45 -7.96 11.34
CA ARG A 144 8.83 -8.38 9.99
C ARG A 144 10.26 -8.89 9.95
N GLY A 145 11.22 -8.11 10.47
CA GLY A 145 12.63 -8.47 10.50
C GLY A 145 12.90 -9.77 11.27
N ARG A 146 12.11 -10.06 12.31
CA ARG A 146 12.20 -11.33 13.06
C ARG A 146 11.76 -12.54 12.23
N LEU A 147 10.76 -12.40 11.36
CA LEU A 147 10.34 -13.48 10.45
C LEU A 147 11.31 -13.64 9.29
N GLU A 148 11.79 -12.53 8.70
CA GLU A 148 12.79 -12.56 7.62
C GLU A 148 14.11 -13.21 8.09
N ALA A 149 14.53 -12.93 9.32
CA ALA A 149 15.69 -13.56 9.95
C ALA A 149 15.56 -15.09 10.13
N LYS A 150 14.34 -15.65 10.02
CA LYS A 150 14.10 -17.09 9.98
C LYS A 150 13.99 -17.63 8.56
N LEU A 151 13.28 -16.91 7.68
CA LEU A 151 13.04 -17.32 6.30
C LEU A 151 14.34 -17.41 5.48
N GLY A 152 15.27 -16.46 5.63
CA GLY A 152 16.56 -16.49 4.94
C GLY A 152 17.33 -17.78 5.24
N PRO A 153 17.69 -18.03 6.52
CA PRO A 153 18.38 -19.27 6.91
C PRO A 153 17.62 -20.55 6.57
N ALA A 154 16.28 -20.55 6.64
CA ALA A 154 15.47 -21.70 6.24
C ALA A 154 15.67 -22.07 4.77
N ASN A 155 15.68 -21.07 3.87
CA ASN A 155 15.96 -21.29 2.45
C ASN A 155 17.40 -21.78 2.22
N ASP A 156 18.38 -21.23 2.93
CA ASP A 156 19.79 -21.65 2.82
C ASP A 156 19.97 -23.12 3.25
N LEU A 157 19.36 -23.50 4.38
CA LEU A 157 19.38 -24.88 4.87
C LEU A 157 18.70 -25.83 3.88
N TYR A 158 17.57 -25.43 3.31
CA TYR A 158 16.84 -26.22 2.33
C TYR A 158 17.68 -26.44 1.06
N ALA A 159 18.33 -25.38 0.55
CA ALA A 159 19.23 -25.45 -0.59
C ALA A 159 20.48 -26.30 -0.33
N ALA A 160 20.98 -26.31 0.91
CA ALA A 160 22.08 -27.17 1.35
C ALA A 160 21.67 -28.63 1.58
N GLY A 161 20.38 -28.97 1.46
CA GLY A 161 19.85 -30.31 1.68
C GLY A 161 19.59 -30.66 3.15
N ASP A 162 19.76 -29.71 4.09
CA ASP A 162 19.34 -29.88 5.49
C ASP A 162 17.84 -29.61 5.62
N ARG A 163 17.05 -30.51 5.02
CA ARG A 163 15.60 -30.43 4.95
C ARG A 163 14.97 -30.30 6.33
N ALA A 164 15.42 -31.09 7.30
CA ALA A 164 14.80 -31.15 8.63
C ALA A 164 14.94 -29.80 9.36
N ALA A 165 16.12 -29.18 9.31
CA ALA A 165 16.35 -27.88 9.94
C ALA A 165 15.58 -26.75 9.21
N ALA A 166 15.52 -26.80 7.87
CA ALA A 166 14.75 -25.85 7.08
C ALA A 166 13.24 -25.90 7.39
N VAL A 167 12.65 -27.10 7.40
CA VAL A 167 11.23 -27.32 7.70
C VAL A 167 10.89 -26.84 9.10
N ALA A 168 11.77 -27.05 10.09
CA ALA A 168 11.56 -26.53 11.44
C ALA A 168 11.45 -25.00 11.46
N LEU A 169 12.32 -24.28 10.74
CA LEU A 169 12.25 -22.82 10.65
C LEU A 169 11.04 -22.32 9.87
N PHE A 170 10.68 -22.97 8.75
CA PHE A 170 9.45 -22.64 8.03
C PHE A 170 8.22 -22.83 8.91
N ARG A 171 8.19 -23.88 9.75
CA ARG A 171 7.13 -24.13 10.73
C ARG A 171 7.03 -23.02 11.77
N GLU A 172 8.14 -22.59 12.33
CA GLU A 172 8.14 -21.47 13.28
C GLU A 172 7.59 -20.17 12.69
N VAL A 173 7.82 -19.91 11.41
CA VAL A 173 7.25 -18.75 10.71
C VAL A 173 5.76 -18.98 10.44
N ALA A 174 5.40 -20.12 9.87
CA ALA A 174 4.04 -20.47 9.49
C ALA A 174 3.06 -20.45 10.68
N GLU A 175 3.49 -20.97 11.84
CA GLU A 175 2.64 -21.04 13.04
C GLU A 175 2.61 -19.72 13.83
N THR A 176 3.30 -18.68 13.37
CA THR A 176 3.15 -17.33 13.94
C THR A 176 1.72 -16.84 13.66
N SER A 177 1.03 -16.38 14.70
CA SER A 177 -0.35 -15.92 14.56
C SER A 177 -0.40 -14.59 13.79
N PRO A 178 -1.05 -14.51 12.62
CA PRO A 178 -1.25 -13.25 11.89
C PRO A 178 -2.27 -12.34 12.59
N TRP A 179 -2.98 -12.85 13.60
CA TRP A 179 -4.00 -12.15 14.36
C TRP A 179 -3.50 -11.61 15.70
N GLY A 180 -2.28 -12.00 16.09
CA GLY A 180 -1.63 -11.46 17.29
C GLY A 180 -1.17 -10.02 17.06
N SER A 181 -1.22 -9.21 18.11
CA SER A 181 -0.80 -7.79 18.08
C SER A 181 0.60 -7.59 17.48
N ASP A 182 1.51 -8.51 17.77
CA ASP A 182 2.92 -8.36 17.40
C ASP A 182 3.15 -8.56 15.90
N PHE A 183 2.32 -9.33 15.18
CA PHE A 183 2.57 -9.73 13.78
C PHE A 183 1.39 -9.43 12.85
N SER A 184 0.49 -8.52 13.25
CA SER A 184 -0.76 -8.21 12.56
C SER A 184 -0.62 -7.62 11.14
N GLY A 185 0.61 -7.30 10.71
CA GLY A 185 0.94 -6.89 9.34
C GLY A 185 1.90 -7.82 8.59
N CYS A 186 2.15 -9.03 9.10
CA CYS A 186 3.15 -9.97 8.57
C CYS A 186 2.54 -11.22 7.93
N SER A 187 1.24 -11.16 7.57
CA SER A 187 0.51 -12.30 7.00
C SER A 187 1.13 -12.82 5.70
N ASP A 188 1.82 -11.96 4.94
CA ASP A 188 2.57 -12.30 3.74
C ASP A 188 3.72 -13.27 4.06
N LEU A 189 4.58 -12.91 5.02
CA LEU A 189 5.71 -13.74 5.42
C LEU A 189 5.27 -15.04 6.11
N ILE A 190 4.20 -14.98 6.90
CA ILE A 190 3.56 -16.16 7.48
C ILE A 190 3.04 -17.08 6.36
N GLY A 191 2.42 -16.50 5.33
CA GLY A 191 1.99 -17.17 4.11
C GLY A 191 3.15 -17.88 3.40
N VAL A 192 4.31 -17.22 3.26
CA VAL A 192 5.53 -17.83 2.70
C VAL A 192 5.92 -19.09 3.47
N GLY A 193 5.87 -19.06 4.81
CA GLY A 193 6.12 -20.24 5.65
C GLY A 193 5.20 -21.42 5.30
N TRP A 194 3.89 -21.18 5.24
CA TRP A 194 2.92 -22.22 4.85
C TRP A 194 3.09 -22.72 3.42
N CYS A 195 3.35 -21.83 2.45
CA CYS A 195 3.63 -22.21 1.07
C CYS A 195 4.85 -23.12 0.96
N ARG A 196 5.92 -22.82 1.71
CA ARG A 196 7.14 -23.65 1.75
C ARG A 196 6.91 -25.01 2.37
N LEU A 197 6.15 -25.09 3.47
CA LEU A 197 5.77 -26.37 4.09
C LEU A 197 4.92 -27.22 3.15
N LEU A 198 3.96 -26.60 2.45
CA LEU A 198 3.09 -27.31 1.52
C LEU A 198 3.87 -27.86 0.33
N HIS A 199 4.77 -27.06 -0.23
CA HIS A 199 5.67 -27.49 -1.30
C HIS A 199 6.58 -28.65 -0.84
N ASP A 200 7.22 -28.54 0.33
CA ASP A 200 8.05 -29.61 0.89
C ASP A 200 7.26 -30.90 1.10
N ALA A 201 6.08 -30.81 1.73
CA ALA A 201 5.23 -31.98 1.95
C ALA A 201 4.81 -32.66 0.64
N ALA A 202 4.45 -31.89 -0.39
CA ALA A 202 4.02 -32.42 -1.68
C ALA A 202 5.13 -33.19 -2.41
N HIS A 203 6.36 -32.67 -2.40
CA HIS A 203 7.49 -33.28 -3.12
C HIS A 203 8.24 -34.35 -2.33
N ALA A 204 8.33 -34.23 -1.01
CA ALA A 204 9.14 -35.13 -0.19
C ALA A 204 8.32 -36.23 0.51
N ASP A 205 7.11 -35.91 0.98
CA ASP A 205 6.30 -36.80 1.82
C ASP A 205 5.04 -37.32 1.09
N GLY A 206 4.66 -36.67 -0.02
CA GLY A 206 3.58 -37.08 -0.91
C GLY A 206 2.25 -36.35 -0.69
N PRO A 207 1.23 -36.66 -1.50
CA PRO A 207 0.01 -35.84 -1.62
C PRO A 207 -0.84 -35.82 -0.34
N GLU A 208 -0.86 -36.89 0.45
CA GLU A 208 -1.60 -36.91 1.72
C GLU A 208 -0.95 -35.99 2.78
N ALA A 209 0.38 -35.90 2.81
CA ALA A 209 1.08 -34.97 3.69
C ALA A 209 0.82 -33.51 3.29
N ALA A 210 0.78 -33.25 1.98
CA ALA A 210 0.40 -31.94 1.45
C ALA A 210 -1.04 -31.57 1.82
N ARG A 211 -2.01 -32.47 1.66
CA ARG A 211 -3.42 -32.25 2.07
C ARG A 211 -3.54 -31.92 3.56
N LYS A 212 -2.79 -32.63 4.41
CA LYS A 212 -2.75 -32.33 5.84
C LYS A 212 -2.19 -30.93 6.11
N THR A 213 -1.06 -30.57 5.48
CA THR A 213 -0.44 -29.25 5.61
C THR A 213 -1.37 -28.13 5.13
N TRP A 214 -2.08 -28.37 4.03
CA TRP A 214 -3.10 -27.45 3.52
C TRP A 214 -4.23 -27.21 4.53
N GLN A 215 -4.76 -28.27 5.14
CA GLN A 215 -5.80 -28.14 6.17
C GLN A 215 -5.30 -27.38 7.41
N GLU A 216 -4.05 -27.61 7.82
CA GLU A 216 -3.40 -26.86 8.91
C GLU A 216 -3.32 -25.36 8.55
N ALA A 217 -2.84 -25.01 7.35
CA ALA A 217 -2.78 -23.64 6.86
C ALA A 217 -4.16 -22.97 6.82
N ARG A 218 -5.17 -23.65 6.27
CA ARG A 218 -6.56 -23.14 6.20
C ARG A 218 -7.15 -22.88 7.58
N THR A 219 -6.83 -23.73 8.56
CA THR A 219 -7.26 -23.53 9.95
C THR A 219 -6.56 -22.32 10.56
N HIS A 220 -5.26 -22.16 10.32
CA HIS A 220 -4.45 -21.05 10.82
C HIS A 220 -4.96 -19.68 10.35
N PHE A 221 -5.35 -19.58 9.08
CA PHE A 221 -5.91 -18.36 8.51
C PHE A 221 -7.38 -18.10 8.89
N CYS A 222 -8.04 -18.97 9.68
CA CYS A 222 -9.34 -18.68 10.32
C CYS A 222 -10.38 -18.01 9.39
N ALA A 223 -10.59 -18.59 8.21
CA ALA A 223 -11.47 -18.10 7.12
C ALA A 223 -10.92 -16.96 6.22
N ALA A 224 -9.75 -16.40 6.52
CA ALA A 224 -9.02 -15.59 5.55
C ALA A 224 -8.50 -16.45 4.39
N ARG A 225 -8.37 -15.84 3.21
CA ARG A 225 -7.90 -16.51 1.99
C ARG A 225 -6.42 -16.89 2.14
N PHE A 226 -6.10 -18.14 1.83
CA PHE A 226 -4.74 -18.66 1.75
C PHE A 226 -4.62 -19.52 0.49
N PRO A 227 -3.56 -19.37 -0.33
CA PRO A 227 -2.46 -18.40 -0.19
C PRO A 227 -2.92 -16.96 -0.45
N GLN A 228 -2.07 -15.97 -0.13
CA GLN A 228 -2.25 -14.57 -0.58
C GLN A 228 -1.98 -14.43 -2.08
N GLU A 229 -2.44 -13.31 -2.68
CA GLU A 229 -2.48 -13.11 -4.14
C GLU A 229 -1.13 -13.30 -4.81
N MET A 230 -0.14 -12.55 -4.32
CA MET A 230 1.24 -12.59 -4.78
C MET A 230 1.92 -13.97 -4.62
N HIS A 231 1.29 -14.92 -3.92
CA HIS A 231 1.81 -16.26 -3.70
C HIS A 231 0.97 -17.35 -4.39
N ALA A 232 -0.18 -17.02 -4.95
CA ALA A 232 -1.12 -17.99 -5.52
C ALA A 232 -0.53 -18.74 -6.72
N TRP A 233 -0.16 -18.00 -7.77
CA TRP A 233 0.38 -18.58 -9.00
C TRP A 233 1.72 -19.30 -8.79
N PRO A 234 2.70 -18.72 -8.05
CA PRO A 234 3.92 -19.45 -7.71
C PRO A 234 3.65 -20.75 -6.93
N LEU A 235 2.68 -20.74 -6.01
CA LEU A 235 2.32 -21.96 -5.27
C LEU A 235 1.69 -23.01 -6.18
N ILE A 236 0.77 -22.62 -7.07
CA ILE A 236 0.17 -23.53 -8.04
C ILE A 236 1.27 -24.20 -8.87
N GLU A 237 2.19 -23.41 -9.43
CA GLU A 237 3.30 -23.94 -10.23
C GLU A 237 4.13 -24.96 -9.43
N MET A 238 4.45 -24.64 -8.18
CA MET A 238 5.20 -25.54 -7.30
C MET A 238 4.48 -26.85 -6.98
N LEU A 239 3.15 -26.89 -7.07
CA LEU A 239 2.33 -28.08 -6.76
C LEU A 239 2.02 -28.94 -7.99
N LEU A 240 2.24 -28.44 -9.20
CA LEU A 240 2.03 -29.22 -10.43
C LEU A 240 2.85 -30.51 -10.41
N GLY A 241 2.22 -31.61 -10.80
CA GLY A 241 2.81 -32.94 -10.89
C GLY A 241 2.99 -33.65 -9.54
N THR A 242 2.52 -33.07 -8.43
CA THR A 242 2.68 -33.65 -7.09
C THR A 242 1.49 -34.51 -6.63
N GLY A 243 0.42 -34.58 -7.44
CA GLY A 243 -0.75 -35.41 -7.15
C GLY A 243 -1.76 -34.77 -6.17
N VAL A 244 -1.79 -33.44 -6.12
CA VAL A 244 -2.78 -32.64 -5.35
C VAL A 244 -3.60 -31.68 -6.22
N PRO A 245 -4.21 -32.15 -7.33
CA PRO A 245 -5.02 -31.30 -8.19
C PRO A 245 -6.21 -30.68 -7.45
N ASP A 246 -6.70 -31.33 -6.39
CA ASP A 246 -7.75 -30.83 -5.51
C ASP A 246 -7.36 -29.54 -4.77
N ILE A 247 -6.09 -29.41 -4.36
CA ILE A 247 -5.60 -28.17 -3.73
C ILE A 247 -5.45 -27.08 -4.78
N ILE A 248 -4.89 -27.43 -5.94
CA ILE A 248 -4.70 -26.49 -7.07
C ILE A 248 -6.05 -25.90 -7.52
N GLU A 249 -7.06 -26.75 -7.67
CA GLU A 249 -8.42 -26.34 -8.04
C GLU A 249 -9.00 -25.31 -7.06
N VAL A 250 -8.85 -25.54 -5.75
CA VAL A 250 -9.36 -24.63 -4.72
C VAL A 250 -8.64 -23.27 -4.80
N ILE A 251 -7.32 -23.26 -4.96
CA ILE A 251 -6.55 -22.01 -5.07
C ILE A 251 -7.03 -21.22 -6.29
N ILE A 252 -7.08 -21.85 -7.47
CA ILE A 252 -7.51 -21.20 -8.71
C ILE A 252 -8.92 -20.61 -8.57
N ARG A 253 -9.88 -21.40 -8.08
CA ARG A 253 -11.27 -20.96 -7.94
C ARG A 253 -11.38 -19.76 -7.00
N GLU A 254 -10.79 -19.84 -5.82
CA GLU A 254 -10.87 -18.75 -4.83
C GLU A 254 -10.22 -17.45 -5.33
N TRP A 255 -9.23 -17.55 -6.22
CA TRP A 255 -8.56 -16.39 -6.83
C TRP A 255 -9.34 -15.79 -8.00
N ILE A 256 -9.97 -16.60 -8.85
CA ILE A 256 -10.87 -16.09 -9.88
C ILE A 256 -12.07 -15.39 -9.23
N GLU A 257 -12.68 -16.01 -8.21
CA GLU A 257 -13.78 -15.41 -7.43
C GLU A 257 -13.35 -14.07 -6.82
N ALA A 258 -12.12 -13.98 -6.27
CA ALA A 258 -11.58 -12.74 -5.72
C ALA A 258 -11.48 -11.62 -6.76
N ALA A 259 -10.97 -11.95 -7.94
CA ALA A 259 -10.75 -11.00 -9.00
C ALA A 259 -12.08 -10.48 -9.56
N GLU A 260 -13.06 -11.37 -9.73
CA GLU A 260 -14.42 -11.00 -10.09
C GLU A 260 -15.07 -10.05 -9.06
N GLU A 261 -14.92 -10.33 -7.76
CA GLU A 261 -15.41 -9.47 -6.68
C GLU A 261 -14.73 -8.09 -6.67
N ALA A 262 -13.45 -8.01 -7.03
CA ALA A 262 -12.69 -6.77 -7.14
C ALA A 262 -12.99 -5.98 -8.44
N GLY A 263 -13.74 -6.55 -9.39
CA GLY A 263 -13.96 -5.96 -10.72
C GLY A 263 -12.78 -6.14 -11.68
N GLU A 264 -11.83 -7.01 -11.34
CA GLU A 264 -10.64 -7.36 -12.10
C GLU A 264 -10.90 -8.64 -12.92
N GLY A 265 -11.76 -8.55 -13.93
CA GLY A 265 -12.24 -9.71 -14.69
C GLY A 265 -11.20 -10.44 -15.57
N ASP A 266 -9.95 -10.00 -15.59
CA ASP A 266 -8.90 -10.47 -16.52
C ASP A 266 -7.86 -11.39 -15.85
N VAL A 267 -8.19 -12.06 -14.73
CA VAL A 267 -7.29 -13.05 -14.10
C VAL A 267 -7.41 -14.41 -14.81
N PRO A 268 -6.30 -15.03 -15.28
CA PRO A 268 -4.89 -14.62 -15.14
C PRO A 268 -4.47 -13.44 -16.03
N VAL A 269 -3.72 -12.48 -15.45
CA VAL A 269 -3.40 -11.18 -16.07
C VAL A 269 -2.07 -11.14 -16.84
N THR A 270 -1.21 -12.14 -16.69
CA THR A 270 0.09 -12.22 -17.38
C THR A 270 0.23 -13.50 -18.20
N GLU A 271 1.09 -13.48 -19.22
CA GLU A 271 1.40 -14.67 -20.04
C GLU A 271 1.87 -15.85 -19.17
N GLU A 272 2.62 -15.56 -18.11
CA GLU A 272 3.14 -16.59 -17.21
C GLU A 272 2.03 -17.20 -16.34
N GLN A 273 1.14 -16.37 -15.80
CA GLN A 273 -0.03 -16.88 -15.05
C GLN A 273 -0.97 -17.68 -15.96
N GLN A 274 -1.17 -17.24 -17.21
CA GLN A 274 -1.94 -17.96 -18.21
C GLN A 274 -1.32 -19.34 -18.50
N ARG A 275 0.01 -19.41 -18.66
CA ARG A 275 0.72 -20.68 -18.81
C ARG A 275 0.50 -21.61 -17.62
N ILE A 276 0.65 -21.10 -16.40
CA ILE A 276 0.44 -21.89 -15.16
C ILE A 276 -1.01 -22.38 -15.08
N PHE A 277 -1.98 -21.52 -15.40
CA PHE A 277 -3.39 -21.86 -15.41
C PHE A 277 -3.71 -23.00 -16.39
N GLU A 278 -3.19 -22.95 -17.61
CA GLU A 278 -3.38 -24.01 -18.62
C GLU A 278 -2.77 -25.36 -18.17
N LEU A 279 -1.59 -25.32 -17.54
CA LEU A 279 -0.98 -26.53 -16.98
C LEU A 279 -1.81 -27.12 -15.84
N ALA A 280 -2.34 -26.27 -14.96
CA ALA A 280 -3.20 -26.70 -13.87
C ALA A 280 -4.52 -27.32 -14.39
N LEU A 281 -5.14 -26.72 -15.41
CA LEU A 281 -6.32 -27.29 -16.07
C LEU A 281 -6.06 -28.68 -16.63
N ALA A 282 -4.96 -28.86 -17.36
CA ALA A 282 -4.60 -30.17 -17.90
C ALA A 282 -4.40 -31.23 -16.81
N GLU A 283 -3.80 -30.86 -15.67
CA GLU A 283 -3.62 -31.78 -14.54
C GLU A 283 -4.95 -32.17 -13.87
N MET A 284 -5.84 -31.20 -13.65
CA MET A 284 -7.17 -31.44 -13.09
C MET A 284 -8.01 -32.35 -14.00
N GLU A 285 -7.98 -32.12 -15.32
CA GLU A 285 -8.67 -32.96 -16.30
C GLU A 285 -8.12 -34.39 -16.33
N ALA A 286 -6.79 -34.54 -16.31
CA ALA A 286 -6.15 -35.85 -16.27
C ALA A 286 -6.53 -36.64 -15.01
N ALA A 287 -6.58 -35.98 -13.85
CA ALA A 287 -6.99 -36.60 -12.60
C ALA A 287 -8.47 -37.04 -12.63
N ALA A 288 -9.36 -36.20 -13.15
CA ALA A 288 -10.78 -36.51 -13.29
C ALA A 288 -11.05 -37.69 -14.25
N GLY A 289 -10.20 -37.89 -15.25
CA GLY A 289 -10.27 -39.04 -16.17
C GLY A 289 -9.74 -40.36 -15.62
N THR A 290 -9.12 -40.36 -14.43
CA THR A 290 -8.53 -41.55 -13.79
C THR A 290 -9.29 -42.05 -12.55
N ALA A 291 -10.30 -41.31 -12.09
CA ALA A 291 -11.18 -41.66 -10.97
C ALA A 291 -12.41 -42.47 -11.43
#